data_AF-A0A937P0H9-F1
#
_entry.id   AF-A0A937P0H9-F1
#
_cell.length_a   1.000
_cell.length_b   1.000
_cell.length_c   1.000
_cell.angle_alpha   90.00
_cell.angle_beta   90.00
_cell.angle_gamma   90.00
#
_symmetry.space_group_name_H-M   'P 1'
#
loop_
_entity.id
_entity.type
_entity.pdbx_description
1 polymer ?
#
loop_
_entity_poly.entity_id
_entity_poly.type
_entity_poly.pdbx_seq_one_letter_code
_entity_poly.pdbx_strand_id
1 'polypeptide(L)'
;MPVTRRKKRRKKIRYKKITFKLSAKQKKSFENYCKARKTTPTKLIKKLISRYINGFDKQVPDEYYVTENQLGLFDEDENYLENEMK
;
A
#
# COMPACT_ATOMS: atom_id res chain seq x y z
N MET A 1 -22.75 33.91 30.29
CA MET A 1 -21.92 32.81 30.85
C MET A 1 -21.03 32.25 29.74
N PRO A 2 -19.73 32.00 29.96
CA PRO A 2 -18.87 31.44 28.91
C PRO A 2 -19.18 29.95 28.69
N VAL A 3 -19.64 29.61 27.48
CA VAL A 3 -19.94 28.23 27.08
C VAL A 3 -18.63 27.48 26.89
N THR A 4 -18.27 26.62 27.85
CA THR A 4 -17.07 25.79 27.76
C THR A 4 -17.26 24.72 26.68
N ARG A 5 -16.64 24.91 25.52
CA ARG A 5 -16.65 23.91 24.44
C ARG A 5 -15.86 22.67 24.91
N ARG A 6 -16.56 21.57 25.19
CA ARG A 6 -15.94 20.28 25.54
C ARG A 6 -15.00 19.83 24.42
N LYS A 7 -13.70 19.68 24.73
CA LYS A 7 -12.70 19.18 23.76
C LYS A 7 -13.03 17.74 23.36
N LYS A 8 -13.27 17.48 22.07
CA LYS A 8 -13.44 16.12 21.53
C LYS A 8 -12.18 15.29 21.83
N ARG A 9 -12.36 14.12 22.44
CA ARG A 9 -11.27 13.16 22.68
C ARG A 9 -10.76 12.62 21.33
N ARG A 10 -9.44 12.67 21.12
CA ARG A 10 -8.80 12.07 19.94
C ARG A 10 -8.95 10.54 20.00
N LYS A 11 -9.29 9.93 18.86
CA LYS A 11 -9.31 8.46 18.73
C LYS A 11 -7.89 7.92 18.94
N LYS A 12 -7.76 6.81 19.66
CA LYS A 12 -6.47 6.14 19.87
C LYS A 12 -6.00 5.53 18.55
N ILE A 13 -4.77 5.83 18.13
CA ILE A 13 -4.15 5.20 16.96
C ILE A 13 -3.70 3.79 17.38
N ARG A 14 -4.15 2.76 16.66
CA ARG A 14 -3.73 1.38 16.87
C ARG A 14 -2.52 1.08 15.98
N TYR A 15 -1.40 0.74 16.59
CA TYR A 15 -0.19 0.33 15.86
C TYR A 15 -0.09 -1.20 15.81
N LYS A 16 0.47 -1.74 14.73
CA LYS A 16 0.75 -3.18 14.56
C LYS A 16 2.26 -3.38 14.38
N LYS A 17 2.78 -4.50 14.88
CA LYS A 17 4.21 -4.85 14.77
C LYS A 17 4.44 -5.64 13.48
N ILE A 18 5.54 -5.35 12.79
CA ILE A 18 6.02 -6.11 11.63
C ILE A 18 7.42 -6.60 11.99
N THR A 19 7.66 -7.90 11.86
CA THR A 19 8.94 -8.55 12.13
C THR A 19 9.43 -9.26 10.88
N PHE A 20 10.64 -8.95 10.44
CA PHE A 20 11.27 -9.60 9.30
C PHE A 20 12.74 -9.87 9.61
N LYS A 21 13.30 -10.88 8.95
CA LYS A 21 14.72 -11.25 9.07
C LYS A 21 15.54 -10.47 8.04
N LEU A 22 16.77 -10.10 8.41
CA LEU A 22 17.77 -9.52 7.52
C LEU A 22 19.05 -10.34 7.63
N SER A 23 19.81 -10.40 6.54
CA SER A 23 21.17 -10.91 6.60
C SER A 23 22.02 -10.05 7.54
N ALA A 24 23.00 -10.66 8.20
CA ALA A 24 23.93 -9.96 9.09
C ALA A 24 24.65 -8.80 8.38
N LYS A 25 25.06 -9.00 7.11
CA LYS A 25 25.69 -7.94 6.29
C LYS A 25 24.72 -6.78 6.04
N GLN A 26 23.48 -7.09 5.67
CA GLN A 26 22.45 -6.07 5.42
C GLN A 26 22.16 -5.26 6.67
N LYS A 27 22.03 -5.91 7.84
CA LYS A 27 21.81 -5.22 9.12
C LYS A 27 22.96 -4.27 9.46
N LYS A 28 24.21 -4.72 9.29
CA LYS A 28 25.40 -3.88 9.53
C LYS A 28 25.43 -2.66 8.62
N SER A 29 25.20 -2.84 7.32
CA SER A 29 25.13 -1.74 6.36
C SER A 29 23.99 -0.76 6.67
N PHE A 30 22.85 -1.29 7.09
CA PHE A 30 21.67 -0.51 7.45
C PHE A 30 21.89 0.37 8.68
N GLU A 31 22.54 -0.17 9.72
CA GLU A 31 22.92 0.58 10.92
C GLU A 31 23.96 1.66 10.61
N ASN A 32 24.98 1.34 9.80
CA ASN A 32 26.00 2.31 9.40
C ASN A 32 25.40 3.48 8.60
N TYR A 33 24.48 3.18 7.67
CA TYR A 33 23.75 4.21 6.93
C TYR A 33 22.96 5.12 7.88
N CYS A 34 22.24 4.52 8.83
CA CYS A 34 21.43 5.26 9.79
C CYS A 34 22.29 6.20 10.66
N LYS A 35 23.48 5.74 11.07
CA LYS A 35 24.46 6.57 11.81
C LYS A 35 24.95 7.74 10.96
N ALA A 36 25.38 7.49 9.73
CA ALA A 36 25.89 8.53 8.83
C ALA A 36 24.88 9.64 8.57
N ARG A 37 23.59 9.30 8.43
CA ARG A 37 22.52 10.27 8.12
C ARG A 37 21.75 10.78 9.35
N LYS A 38 22.16 10.41 10.57
CA LYS A 38 21.46 10.75 11.82
C LYS A 38 19.97 10.39 11.79
N THR A 39 19.65 9.22 11.23
CA THR A 39 18.28 8.69 11.13
C THR A 39 18.13 7.42 11.95
N THR A 40 16.89 6.99 12.20
CA THR A 40 16.61 5.69 12.81
C THR A 40 16.18 4.66 11.75
N PRO A 41 16.50 3.36 11.96
CA PRO A 41 16.01 2.26 11.14
C PRO A 41 14.51 2.34 10.83
N THR A 42 13.71 2.62 11.85
CA THR A 42 12.26 2.71 11.75
C THR A 42 11.81 3.91 10.92
N LYS A 43 12.47 5.06 11.04
CA LYS A 43 12.17 6.26 10.25
C LYS A 43 12.52 6.05 8.78
N LEU A 44 13.63 5.37 8.50
CA LEU A 44 14.02 5.05 7.13
C LEU A 44 12.99 4.12 6.47
N ILE A 45 12.67 3.00 7.11
CA ILE A 45 11.72 2.01 6.59
C ILE A 45 10.36 2.66 6.33
N LYS A 46 9.85 3.41 7.32
CA LYS A 46 8.57 4.12 7.16
C LYS A 46 8.60 5.11 6.00
N LYS A 47 9.69 5.85 5.81
CA LYS A 47 9.82 6.83 4.72
C LYS A 47 9.86 6.15 3.36
N LEU A 48 10.58 5.03 3.24
CA LEU A 48 10.69 4.27 1.99
C LEU A 48 9.36 3.61 1.61
N ILE A 49 8.71 2.95 2.58
CA ILE A 49 7.45 2.24 2.33
C ILE A 49 6.28 3.21 2.14
N SER A 50 6.28 4.39 2.79
CA SER A 50 5.16 5.34 2.73
C SER A 50 4.73 5.66 1.30
N ARG A 51 5.66 5.81 0.36
CA ARG A 51 5.31 6.08 -1.05
C ARG A 51 4.50 4.97 -1.71
N TYR A 52 4.69 3.73 -1.26
CA TYR A 52 4.03 2.55 -1.82
C TYR A 52 2.72 2.20 -1.11
N ILE A 53 2.54 2.61 0.16
CA ILE A 53 1.34 2.25 0.94
C ILE A 53 0.33 3.38 1.04
N ASN A 54 0.73 4.62 0.74
CA ASN A 54 -0.20 5.74 0.76
C ASN A 54 -1.24 5.55 -0.35
N GLY A 55 -2.51 5.43 0.01
CA GLY A 55 -3.63 5.24 -0.93
C GLY A 55 -4.20 3.81 -0.95
N PHE A 56 -3.50 2.84 -0.36
CA PHE A 56 -3.93 1.44 -0.32
C PHE A 56 -4.66 1.07 0.99
N ASP A 57 -5.11 2.07 1.78
CA ASP A 57 -5.75 1.84 3.07
C ASP A 57 -7.24 1.45 2.97
N LYS A 58 -7.90 1.81 1.85
CA LYS A 58 -9.33 1.55 1.63
C LYS A 58 -9.57 0.48 0.58
N GLN A 59 -9.01 0.67 -0.61
CA GLN A 59 -9.10 -0.25 -1.73
C GLN A 59 -7.79 -0.19 -2.52
N VAL A 60 -7.36 -1.34 -3.04
CA VAL A 60 -6.30 -1.40 -4.03
C VAL A 60 -6.90 -0.86 -5.34
N PRO A 61 -6.21 0.04 -6.07
CA PRO A 61 -6.72 0.53 -7.35
C PRO A 61 -7.00 -0.62 -8.33
N ASP A 62 -8.10 -0.50 -9.09
CA ASP A 62 -8.56 -1.50 -10.06
C ASP A 62 -7.49 -1.81 -11.14
N GLU A 63 -6.56 -0.88 -11.37
CA GLU A 63 -5.40 -1.02 -12.27
C GLU A 63 -4.48 -2.21 -11.92
N TYR A 64 -4.45 -2.65 -10.65
CA TYR A 64 -3.66 -3.80 -10.22
C TYR A 64 -4.42 -5.13 -10.33
N TYR A 65 -5.72 -5.09 -10.61
CA TYR A 65 -6.56 -6.25 -10.86
C TYR A 65 -6.63 -6.53 -12.37
N VAL A 66 -5.48 -6.50 -13.06
CA VAL A 66 -5.39 -7.02 -14.44
C VAL A 66 -5.82 -8.48 -14.38
N THR A 67 -7.05 -8.74 -14.82
CA THR A 67 -7.67 -10.05 -14.85
C THR A 67 -6.87 -10.95 -15.79
N GLU A 68 -6.60 -12.18 -15.38
CA GLU A 68 -5.70 -13.11 -16.07
C GLU A 68 -6.12 -13.49 -17.50
N ASN A 69 -7.26 -13.03 -18.02
CA ASN A 69 -7.75 -13.37 -19.37
C ASN A 69 -8.45 -12.20 -20.06
N GLN A 70 -7.76 -11.08 -20.30
CA GLN A 70 -8.32 -9.98 -21.12
C GLN A 70 -8.51 -10.37 -22.60
N LEU A 71 -7.84 -11.43 -23.09
CA LEU A 71 -8.05 -11.98 -24.43
C LEU A 71 -9.40 -12.69 -24.60
N GLY A 72 -9.97 -13.23 -23.52
CA GLY A 72 -11.28 -13.92 -23.58
C GLY A 72 -12.48 -12.99 -23.78
N LEU A 73 -12.28 -11.66 -23.69
CA LEU A 73 -13.32 -10.67 -24.02
C LEU A 73 -13.60 -10.61 -25.53
N PHE A 74 -12.66 -11.03 -26.38
CA PHE A 74 -12.81 -11.01 -27.84
C PHE A 74 -13.44 -12.29 -28.40
N ASP A 75 -13.46 -13.38 -27.62
CA ASP A 75 -14.09 -14.65 -28.02
C ASP A 75 -15.63 -14.59 -27.92
N GLU A 76 -16.19 -13.65 -27.13
CA GLU A 76 -17.63 -13.47 -26.98
C GLU A 76 -18.26 -12.71 -28.18
N ASP A 77 -17.50 -11.83 -28.84
CA ASP A 77 -17.98 -11.02 -29.97
C ASP A 77 -18.17 -11.82 -31.27
N GLU A 78 -17.48 -12.96 -31.44
CA GLU A 78 -17.61 -13.81 -32.64
C GLU A 78 -19.01 -14.46 -32.73
N ASN A 79 -19.62 -14.77 -31.59
CA ASN A 79 -20.98 -15.33 -31.53
C ASN A 79 -22.09 -14.31 -31.85
N TYR A 80 -21.86 -13.01 -31.66
CA TYR A 80 -22.86 -11.99 -32.00
C TYR A 80 -22.89 -11.70 -33.50
N LEU A 81 -21.74 -11.76 -34.18
CA LEU A 81 -21.65 -11.55 -35.63
C LEU A 81 -22.22 -12.71 -36.46
N GLU A 82 -22.10 -13.95 -36.00
CA GLU A 82 -22.72 -15.10 -36.69
C GLU A 82 -24.25 -15.11 -36.59
N ASN A 83 -24.81 -14.56 -35.51
CA ASN A 83 -26.26 -14.50 -35.31
C ASN A 83 -26.95 -13.35 -36.05
N GLU A 84 -26.24 -12.28 -36.43
CA GLU A 84 -26.78 -11.19 -37.26
C GLU A 84 -26.68 -11.47 -38.77
N MET A 85 -25.91 -12.47 -39.20
CA MET A 85 -25.79 -12.88 -40.61
C MET A 85 -26.63 -14.12 -40.99
N LYS A 86 -27.56 -14.55 -40.13
CA LYS A 86 -28.58 -15.56 -40.41
C LYS A 86 -29.96 -14.94 -40.54
#